data_AF-A0A9E4CCA1-F1
#
_entry.id   AF-A0A9E4CCA1-F1
#
_cell.length_a   1.000
_cell.length_b   1.000
_cell.length_c   1.000
_cell.angle_alpha   90.00
_cell.angle_beta   90.00
_cell.angle_gamma   90.00
#
_symmetry.space_group_name_H-M   'P 1'
#
loop_
_entity.id
_entity.type
_entity.pdbx_description
1 polymer ?
#
loop_
_entity_poly.entity_id
_entity_poly.type
_entity_poly.pdbx_seq_one_letter_code
_entity_poly.pdbx_strand_id
1 'polypeptide(L)'
;MTSIVLERPSLSETSPVDTLLTGEELYAMGDIGRTELVKGRIIPLMPTGHPHGYFEAMIAAFLFNFVRLNRIGRVLTGEVGIYTGRNPDTVRAADAAFISHQRFAQVQSRSYL
;
A
#
# COMPACT_ATOMS: atom_id res chain seq x y z
N MET A 1 3.18 -36.75 -35.44
CA MET A 1 3.67 -35.37 -35.26
C MET A 1 3.08 -34.83 -33.95
N THR A 2 3.56 -35.36 -32.83
CA THR A 2 4.51 -34.72 -31.89
C THR A 2 3.79 -33.77 -30.94
N SER A 3 3.17 -34.34 -29.90
CA SER A 3 2.73 -33.63 -28.70
C SER A 3 3.95 -33.06 -27.99
N ILE A 4 4.03 -31.74 -27.88
CA ILE A 4 4.99 -31.07 -27.01
C ILE A 4 4.40 -31.09 -25.61
N VAL A 5 4.82 -32.07 -24.81
CA VAL A 5 4.65 -32.05 -23.36
C VAL A 5 5.65 -31.02 -22.83
N LEU A 6 5.17 -29.85 -22.42
CA LEU A 6 5.98 -28.91 -21.66
C LEU A 6 6.13 -29.47 -20.24
N GLU A 7 7.21 -30.21 -20.00
CA GLU A 7 7.63 -30.54 -18.64
C GLU A 7 7.87 -29.24 -17.87
N ARG A 8 7.13 -29.06 -16.77
CA ARG A 8 7.40 -27.97 -15.82
C ARG A 8 8.68 -28.32 -15.07
N PRO A 9 9.72 -27.46 -15.08
CA PRO A 9 10.90 -27.70 -14.26
C PRO A 9 10.48 -27.71 -12.79
N SER A 10 10.90 -28.74 -12.05
CA SER A 10 10.75 -28.79 -10.60
C SER A 10 11.68 -27.75 -9.99
N LEU A 11 11.11 -26.67 -9.44
CA LEU A 11 11.86 -25.70 -8.67
C LEU A 11 12.24 -26.34 -7.33
N SER A 12 13.43 -26.95 -7.27
CA SER A 12 14.20 -26.98 -6.04
C SER A 12 14.81 -25.59 -5.82
N GLU A 13 13.95 -24.62 -5.49
CA GLU A 13 14.41 -23.33 -5.00
C GLU A 13 14.59 -23.46 -3.49
N THR A 14 15.85 -23.53 -3.05
CA THR A 14 16.22 -23.03 -1.73
C THR A 14 15.70 -21.60 -1.63
N SER A 15 14.50 -21.44 -1.09
CA SER A 15 13.88 -20.14 -0.87
C SER A 15 14.87 -19.34 -0.01
N PRO A 16 15.29 -18.13 -0.43
CA PRO A 16 16.09 -17.29 0.45
C PRO A 16 15.31 -17.13 1.75
N VAL A 17 16.01 -17.18 2.89
CA VAL A 17 15.44 -16.95 4.22
C VAL A 17 14.39 -15.86 4.11
N ASP A 18 13.14 -16.22 4.38
CA ASP A 18 11.91 -15.47 4.11
C ASP A 18 11.91 -14.20 4.99
N THR A 19 12.79 -13.27 4.63
CA THR A 19 13.18 -12.13 5.47
C THR A 19 12.01 -11.18 5.44
N LEU A 20 11.35 -11.07 6.59
CA LEU A 20 10.20 -10.20 6.74
C LEU A 20 10.68 -8.75 6.68
N LEU A 21 10.26 -8.03 5.65
CA LEU A 21 10.56 -6.63 5.47
C LEU A 21 9.78 -5.79 6.48
N THR A 22 10.41 -4.71 6.94
CA THR A 22 9.75 -3.61 7.65
C THR A 22 9.12 -2.64 6.65
N GLY A 23 8.19 -1.80 7.12
CA GLY A 23 7.65 -0.74 6.26
C GLY A 23 8.72 0.31 5.91
N GLU A 24 9.68 0.54 6.78
CA GLU A 24 10.79 1.46 6.56
C GLU A 24 11.73 0.95 5.45
N GLU A 25 12.02 -0.35 5.42
CA GLU A 25 12.76 -0.98 4.33
C GLU A 25 11.98 -0.90 3.01
N LEU A 26 10.67 -1.19 3.01
CA LEU A 26 9.83 -1.04 1.82
C LEU A 26 9.88 0.40 1.28
N TYR A 27 9.77 1.41 2.16
CA TYR A 27 9.84 2.81 1.77
C TYR A 27 11.21 3.19 1.19
N ALA A 28 12.28 2.64 1.75
CA ALA A 28 13.65 2.89 1.29
C ALA A 28 13.96 2.29 -0.09
N MET A 29 13.19 1.30 -0.56
CA MET A 29 13.35 0.71 -1.90
C MET A 29 12.99 1.70 -3.03
N GLY A 30 12.24 2.76 -2.73
CA GLY A 30 11.80 3.75 -3.72
C GLY A 30 10.59 3.28 -4.52
N ASP A 31 10.50 3.69 -5.79
CA ASP A 31 9.39 3.30 -6.66
C ASP A 31 9.62 1.90 -7.25
N ILE A 32 8.95 0.92 -6.66
CA ILE A 32 8.89 -0.48 -7.14
C ILE A 32 7.50 -0.82 -7.71
N GLY A 33 6.69 0.21 -8.01
CA GLY A 33 5.29 0.07 -8.38
C GLY A 33 4.34 0.02 -7.17
N ARG A 34 3.05 -0.12 -7.47
CA ARG A 34 1.98 -0.18 -6.45
C ARG A 34 2.06 -1.50 -5.70
N THR A 35 2.26 -1.43 -4.38
CA THR A 35 2.39 -2.63 -3.54
C THR A 35 1.80 -2.38 -2.16
N GLU A 36 1.52 -3.47 -1.45
CA GLU A 36 1.27 -3.48 -0.01
C GLU A 36 2.34 -4.33 0.69
N LEU A 37 2.52 -4.10 1.98
CA LEU A 37 3.27 -5.00 2.85
C LEU A 37 2.28 -5.77 3.72
N VAL A 38 2.29 -7.10 3.66
CA VAL A 38 1.42 -7.94 4.49
C VAL A 38 2.26 -8.90 5.30
N LYS A 39 2.31 -8.67 6.63
CA LYS A 39 3.15 -9.42 7.57
C LYS A 39 4.60 -9.56 7.07
N GLY A 40 5.17 -8.44 6.62
CA GLY A 40 6.54 -8.35 6.12
C GLY A 40 6.78 -8.90 4.71
N ARG A 41 5.73 -9.20 3.95
CA ARG A 41 5.83 -9.67 2.55
C ARG A 41 5.25 -8.67 1.58
N ILE A 42 5.97 -8.37 0.50
CA ILE A 42 5.50 -7.48 -0.57
C ILE A 42 4.38 -8.18 -1.35
N ILE A 43 3.25 -7.50 -1.48
CA ILE A 43 2.11 -7.92 -2.28
C ILE A 43 1.93 -6.89 -3.40
N PRO A 44 2.24 -7.23 -4.66
CA PRO A 44 2.05 -6.30 -5.78
C PRO A 44 0.56 -6.05 -6.03
N LEU A 45 0.22 -4.81 -6.38
CA LEU A 45 -1.11 -4.41 -6.80
C LEU A 45 -1.12 -4.15 -8.30
N MET A 46 -2.24 -4.49 -8.94
CA MET A 46 -2.48 -4.13 -10.33
C MET A 46 -2.92 -2.66 -10.43
N PRO A 47 -2.63 -1.98 -11.55
CA PRO A 47 -3.21 -0.66 -11.82
C PRO A 47 -4.74 -0.71 -11.76
N THR A 48 -5.34 0.35 -11.23
CA THR A 48 -6.78 0.50 -11.15
C THR A 48 -7.38 0.91 -12.50
N GLY A 49 -8.58 0.40 -12.79
CA GLY A 49 -9.32 0.77 -13.99
C GLY A 49 -10.01 2.13 -13.85
N HIS A 50 -10.45 2.71 -14.98
CA HIS A 50 -11.10 4.02 -15.00
C HIS A 50 -12.33 4.17 -14.05
N PRO A 51 -13.16 3.14 -13.76
CA PRO A 51 -14.26 3.30 -12.81
C PRO A 51 -13.76 3.54 -11.39
N HIS A 52 -12.71 2.82 -10.98
CA HIS A 52 -12.09 2.99 -9.67
C HIS A 52 -11.53 4.41 -9.53
N GLY A 53 -10.76 4.88 -10.52
CA GLY A 53 -10.23 6.25 -10.50
C GLY A 53 -11.32 7.34 -10.45
N TYR A 54 -12.46 7.14 -11.14
CA TYR A 54 -13.58 8.07 -11.07
C TYR A 54 -14.19 8.14 -9.65
N PHE A 55 -14.44 6.98 -9.04
CA PHE A 55 -15.03 6.93 -7.69
C PHE A 55 -14.06 7.38 -6.60
N GLU A 56 -12.77 7.03 -6.69
CA GLU A 56 -11.73 7.52 -5.78
C GLU A 56 -11.67 9.05 -5.81
N ALA A 57 -11.64 9.65 -7.00
CA ALA A 57 -11.63 11.11 -7.15
C ALA A 57 -12.88 11.77 -6.54
N MET A 58 -14.06 11.18 -6.73
CA MET A 58 -15.29 11.68 -6.12
C MET A 58 -15.25 11.61 -4.58
N ILE A 59 -14.85 10.47 -4.03
CA ILE A 59 -14.74 10.27 -2.57
C ILE A 59 -13.74 11.26 -1.97
N ALA A 60 -12.56 11.38 -2.60
CA ALA A 60 -11.53 12.31 -2.22
C ALA A 60 -12.04 13.76 -2.21
N ALA A 61 -12.76 14.18 -3.26
CA ALA A 61 -13.28 15.54 -3.37
C ALA A 61 -14.30 15.86 -2.27
N PHE A 62 -15.23 14.94 -1.99
CA PHE A 62 -16.22 15.14 -0.93
C PHE A 62 -15.57 15.20 0.46
N LEU A 63 -14.67 14.27 0.77
CA LEU A 63 -13.94 14.26 2.03
C LEU A 63 -13.08 15.53 2.17
N PHE A 64 -12.33 15.90 1.14
CA PHE A 64 -11.44 17.05 1.17
C PHE A 64 -12.21 18.34 1.42
N ASN A 65 -13.33 18.54 0.71
CA ASN A 65 -14.16 19.73 0.90
C ASN A 65 -14.72 19.80 2.33
N PHE A 66 -15.27 18.71 2.85
CA PHE A 66 -15.79 18.67 4.21
C PHE A 66 -14.70 18.95 5.24
N VAL A 67 -13.56 18.25 5.16
CA VAL A 67 -12.46 18.37 6.11
C VAL A 67 -11.84 19.76 6.07
N ARG A 68 -11.68 20.34 4.87
CA ARG A 68 -11.13 21.68 4.68
C ARG A 68 -12.04 22.75 5.25
N LEU A 69 -13.35 22.69 4.97
CA LEU A 69 -14.32 23.67 5.48
C LEU A 69 -14.41 23.65 7.01
N ASN A 70 -14.36 22.45 7.61
CA ASN A 70 -14.44 22.30 9.06
C ASN A 70 -13.09 22.45 9.78
N ARG A 71 -11.97 22.48 9.04
CA ARG A 71 -10.61 22.61 9.59
C ARG A 71 -10.26 21.53 10.63
N ILE A 72 -10.65 20.29 10.33
CA ILE A 72 -10.58 19.16 11.30
C ILE A 72 -9.44 18.18 11.05
N GLY A 73 -8.68 18.32 9.96
CA GLY A 73 -7.59 17.40 9.64
C GLY A 73 -7.07 17.49 8.21
N ARG A 74 -6.64 16.35 7.69
CA ARG A 74 -6.11 16.17 6.33
C ARG A 74 -6.78 14.99 5.66
N VAL A 75 -6.94 15.07 4.34
CA VAL A 75 -7.32 13.95 3.48
C VAL A 75 -6.10 13.58 2.65
N LEU A 76 -5.83 12.28 2.55
CA LEU A 76 -4.75 11.69 1.77
C LEU A 76 -5.37 10.70 0.77
N THR A 77 -4.78 10.58 -0.41
CA THR A 77 -5.27 9.76 -1.53
C THR A 77 -4.10 9.21 -2.32
N GLY A 78 -4.35 8.46 -3.39
CA GLY A 78 -3.28 7.92 -4.24
C GLY A 78 -2.51 6.81 -3.54
N GLU A 79 -3.26 5.84 -3.02
CA GLU A 79 -2.71 4.61 -2.44
C GLU A 79 -1.76 4.87 -1.26
N VAL A 80 -2.10 5.83 -0.40
CA VAL A 80 -1.28 6.21 0.75
C VAL A 80 -1.02 5.01 1.66
N GLY A 81 0.25 4.78 1.99
CA GLY A 81 0.64 3.71 2.91
C GLY A 81 0.22 3.99 4.35
N ILE A 82 -0.43 3.02 4.98
CA ILE A 82 -0.84 3.06 6.39
C ILE A 82 -0.40 1.78 7.10
N TYR A 83 0.35 1.92 8.19
CA TYR A 83 0.65 0.81 9.09
C TYR A 83 -0.64 0.33 9.77
N THR A 84 -0.96 -0.94 9.59
CA THR A 84 -2.08 -1.65 10.23
C THR A 84 -1.61 -2.78 11.16
N GLY A 85 -0.31 -3.06 11.15
CA GLY A 85 0.36 -3.99 12.06
C GLY A 85 1.85 -3.67 12.14
N ARG A 86 2.46 -3.96 13.29
CA ARG A 86 3.90 -3.86 13.53
C ARG A 86 4.42 -5.18 14.06
N ASN A 87 5.62 -5.58 13.65
CA ASN A 87 6.31 -6.80 14.11
C ASN A 87 5.47 -8.10 14.04
N PRO A 88 5.16 -8.62 12.83
CA PRO A 88 5.65 -8.18 11.54
C PRO A 88 4.84 -7.02 10.97
N ASP A 89 5.51 -6.14 10.22
CA ASP A 89 4.87 -4.94 9.68
C ASP A 89 3.82 -5.28 8.62
N THR A 90 2.73 -4.53 8.63
CA THR A 90 1.71 -4.57 7.57
C THR A 90 1.39 -3.13 7.19
N VAL A 91 1.67 -2.76 5.94
CA VAL A 91 1.39 -1.46 5.35
C VAL A 91 0.36 -1.67 4.24
N ARG A 92 -0.82 -1.07 4.38
CA ARG A 92 -1.88 -1.15 3.38
C ARG A 92 -1.90 0.12 2.53
N ALA A 93 -2.19 -0.02 1.25
CA ALA A 93 -2.30 1.08 0.30
C ALA A 93 -3.76 1.57 0.28
N ALA A 94 -4.04 2.66 0.99
CA ALA A 94 -5.40 3.19 1.08
C ALA A 94 -5.71 4.13 -0.10
N ASP A 95 -6.80 3.86 -0.82
CA ASP A 95 -7.29 4.73 -1.90
C ASP A 95 -7.61 6.15 -1.38
N ALA A 96 -8.26 6.25 -0.22
CA ALA A 96 -8.54 7.51 0.46
C ALA A 96 -8.50 7.35 1.98
N ALA A 97 -7.94 8.34 2.68
CA ALA A 97 -7.84 8.37 4.14
C ALA A 97 -8.07 9.77 4.71
N PHE A 98 -8.71 9.85 5.87
CA PHE A 98 -8.78 11.07 6.69
C PHE A 98 -7.99 10.87 7.98
N ILE A 99 -7.16 11.87 8.32
CA ILE A 99 -6.48 11.94 9.62
C ILE A 99 -6.77 13.27 10.30
N SER A 100 -7.27 13.23 11.53
CA SER A 100 -7.54 14.44 12.31
C SER A 100 -6.25 15.17 12.67
N HIS A 101 -6.33 16.48 12.94
CA HIS A 101 -5.15 17.24 13.39
C HIS A 101 -4.50 16.65 14.64
N GLN A 102 -5.30 16.18 15.60
CA GLN A 102 -4.82 15.55 16.83
C GLN A 102 -4.00 14.29 16.54
N ARG A 103 -4.48 13.42 15.64
CA ARG A 103 -3.75 12.19 15.27
C ARG A 103 -2.53 12.50 14.41
N PHE A 104 -2.65 13.45 13.48
CA PHE A 104 -1.54 13.84 12.62
C PHE A 104 -0.37 14.42 13.43
N ALA A 105 -0.64 15.16 14.50
CA ALA A 105 0.39 15.67 15.42
C ALA A 105 1.14 14.57 16.18
N GLN A 106 0.63 13.34 16.22
CA GLN A 106 1.25 12.20 16.88
C GLN A 106 2.07 11.31 15.91
N VAL A 107 2.06 11.62 14.61
CA VAL A 107 2.81 10.86 13.61
C VAL A 107 4.31 11.02 13.87
N GLN A 108 4.98 9.90 14.15
CA GLN A 108 6.43 9.82 14.39
C GLN A 108 7.18 9.16 13.24
N SER A 109 6.46 8.36 12.43
CA SER A 109 7.00 7.67 11.26
C SER A 109 7.45 8.68 10.20
N ARG A 110 8.56 8.35 9.52
CA ARG A 110 9.08 9.11 8.37
C ARG A 110 8.72 8.47 7.03
N SER A 111 8.14 7.27 7.04
CA SER A 111 7.77 6.49 5.85
C SER A 111 6.27 6.59 5.56
N TYR A 112 5.48 5.78 6.24
CA TYR A 112 4.03 5.66 6.10
C TYR A 112 3.28 6.14 7.35
N LEU A 113 1.96 6.36 7.24
CA LEU A 113 1.11 6.77 8.35
C LEU A 113 0.89 5.67 9.39
#